data_AF-A0A1Y3S855-F1
#
_entry.id   AF-A0A1Y3S855-F1
#
_cell.length_a   1.000
_cell.length_b   1.000
_cell.length_c   1.000
_cell.angle_alpha   90.00
_cell.angle_beta   90.00
_cell.angle_gamma   90.00
#
_symmetry.space_group_name_H-M   'P 1'
#
loop_
_entity.id
_entity.type
_entity.pdbx_description
1 polymer ?
#
loop_
_entity_poly.entity_id
_entity_poly.type
_entity_poly.pdbx_seq_one_letter_code
_entity_poly.pdbx_strand_id
1 'polypeptide(L)'
;MLLGVAATANADDIGAFADETVHTIETVASEKPNAPTGTWFTVDGEPIEDFDPADGWDDPDTDYTDSAIHTVDGGSVEIHDVPEGWTVDCDMRVNGLTGEWSAFYILRNGTETYRWYFDGADDIIHTVDELRGFTLTLNGEAVDCDPTKDVEVHRVNPSDLVGYEGQPQNWSVSQGEFTENGVSGYQYVIRPENAKTPTVTYRFFYDAPDPVDELAGVTATLDDGSPVTGFDPLNEEDIFTIPPGHTVTLGNLPDGWTQSSIGNDKRTAITLNRNGGGSITYLFDISDDYQWTYVVTQLANVTAELADGTPVEGFGYRGGEWTLPQDATGVVLKNVPEGWNVSLVNEPPLSMDKSWLYT
;
A
#
# COMPACT_ATOMS: atom_id res chain seq x y z
N MET A 1 -39.47 43.56 91.52
CA MET A 1 -39.63 44.26 90.22
C MET A 1 -40.42 43.32 89.33
N LEU A 2 -41.74 43.37 89.45
CA LEU A 2 -42.71 44.13 88.65
C LEU A 2 -43.03 43.47 87.29
N LEU A 3 -44.18 42.78 87.28
CA LEU A 3 -45.25 42.71 86.24
C LEU A 3 -44.87 42.16 84.85
N GLY A 4 -45.58 41.25 84.19
CA GLY A 4 -46.99 40.84 84.29
C GLY A 4 -47.67 41.04 82.93
N VAL A 5 -48.26 39.96 82.40
CA VAL A 5 -49.51 39.92 81.60
C VAL A 5 -49.45 40.09 80.05
N ALA A 6 -50.20 39.15 79.44
CA ALA A 6 -51.06 39.20 78.25
C ALA A 6 -50.54 38.89 76.84
N ALA A 7 -51.40 38.09 76.21
CA ALA A 7 -51.42 37.67 74.83
C ALA A 7 -52.12 38.68 73.90
N THR A 8 -51.85 38.48 72.61
CA THR A 8 -52.62 38.85 71.40
C THR A 8 -52.89 40.32 71.09
N ALA A 9 -52.37 40.75 69.94
CA ALA A 9 -53.15 41.46 68.93
C ALA A 9 -52.54 41.21 67.54
N ASN A 10 -53.34 40.60 66.65
CA ASN A 10 -53.17 40.76 65.21
C ASN A 10 -53.55 42.20 64.85
N ALA A 11 -52.76 42.84 64.00
CA ALA A 11 -53.20 43.94 63.17
C ALA A 11 -52.29 43.97 61.93
N ASP A 12 -52.85 43.44 60.85
CA ASP A 12 -52.78 43.90 59.47
C ASP A 12 -51.43 44.36 58.87
N ASP A 13 -51.07 43.64 57.80
CA ASP A 13 -50.38 44.06 56.59
C ASP A 13 -49.94 45.53 56.50
N ILE A 14 -48.69 45.73 56.05
CA ILE A 14 -48.34 46.52 54.86
C ILE A 14 -46.81 46.36 54.61
N GLY A 15 -46.44 45.92 53.40
CA GLY A 15 -45.26 46.47 52.71
C GLY A 15 -44.14 45.50 52.31
N ALA A 16 -44.38 44.77 51.22
CA ALA A 16 -43.43 44.41 50.15
C ALA A 16 -41.95 44.09 50.51
N PHE A 17 -41.61 42.80 50.50
CA PHE A 17 -40.26 42.35 50.16
C PHE A 17 -40.23 41.95 48.68
N ALA A 18 -39.25 42.51 47.98
CA ALA A 18 -39.04 42.36 46.55
C ALA A 18 -38.79 40.89 46.14
N ASP A 19 -39.29 40.59 44.95
CA ASP A 19 -39.14 39.36 44.17
C ASP A 19 -37.73 38.73 44.31
N GLU A 20 -37.65 37.55 44.92
CA GLU A 20 -36.51 36.66 44.74
C GLU A 20 -36.67 36.01 43.37
N THR A 21 -35.86 36.44 42.40
CA THR A 21 -35.72 35.76 41.12
C THR A 21 -35.34 34.31 41.36
N VAL A 22 -36.31 33.41 41.16
CA VAL A 22 -36.08 31.98 40.96
C VAL A 22 -35.25 31.86 39.69
N HIS A 23 -33.95 31.58 39.84
CA HIS A 23 -33.12 31.17 38.72
C HIS A 23 -33.50 29.75 38.34
N THR A 24 -34.40 29.61 37.37
CA THR A 24 -34.60 28.37 36.63
C THR A 24 -33.30 28.06 35.91
N ILE A 25 -32.60 26.99 36.32
CA ILE A 25 -31.53 26.42 35.50
C ILE A 25 -32.24 25.63 34.40
N GLU A 26 -32.41 26.24 33.24
CA GLU A 26 -32.69 25.49 32.02
C GLU A 26 -31.40 24.77 31.63
N THR A 27 -31.38 23.45 31.78
CA THR A 27 -30.41 22.60 31.07
C THR A 27 -30.64 22.81 29.58
N VAL A 28 -29.79 23.62 28.95
CA VAL A 28 -29.74 23.78 27.51
C VAL A 28 -29.36 22.41 26.95
N ALA A 29 -30.26 21.77 26.21
CA ALA A 29 -29.93 20.58 25.44
C ALA A 29 -28.75 20.93 24.52
N SER A 30 -27.63 20.22 24.68
CA SER A 30 -26.52 20.29 23.73
C SER A 30 -27.05 20.02 22.32
N GLU A 31 -26.62 20.79 21.32
CA GLU A 31 -26.90 20.45 19.92
C GLU A 31 -26.28 19.07 19.65
N LYS A 32 -27.13 18.05 19.43
CA LYS A 32 -26.69 16.67 19.16
C LYS A 32 -25.79 16.65 17.91
N PRO A 33 -24.47 16.46 18.04
CA PRO A 33 -23.55 16.56 16.92
C PRO A 33 -23.64 15.33 16.01
N ASN A 34 -23.68 15.56 14.69
CA ASN A 34 -23.55 14.56 13.61
C ASN A 34 -24.16 13.18 13.93
N ALA A 35 -25.47 13.10 14.18
CA ALA A 35 -26.15 11.80 14.33
C ALA A 35 -26.03 10.95 13.05
N PRO A 36 -26.06 9.60 13.15
CA PRO A 36 -26.10 8.70 11.99
C PRO A 36 -27.46 8.81 11.27
N THR A 37 -27.68 9.95 10.64
CA THR A 37 -28.96 10.36 10.06
C THR A 37 -29.28 9.46 8.88
N GLY A 38 -30.48 8.87 8.88
CA GLY A 38 -30.92 7.92 7.87
C GLY A 38 -30.84 6.47 8.33
N THR A 39 -30.11 6.17 9.41
CA THR A 39 -30.17 4.84 10.05
C THR A 39 -31.56 4.59 10.63
N TRP A 40 -32.04 3.37 10.52
CA TRP A 40 -33.28 2.94 11.17
C TRP A 40 -33.23 1.44 11.48
N PHE A 41 -34.16 0.97 12.30
CA PHE A 41 -34.20 -0.41 12.76
C PHE A 41 -35.57 -1.04 12.49
N THR A 42 -35.57 -2.35 12.27
CA THR A 42 -36.77 -3.19 12.29
C THR A 42 -36.75 -4.19 13.44
N VAL A 43 -37.93 -4.66 13.82
CA VAL A 43 -38.14 -5.88 14.59
C VAL A 43 -38.96 -6.83 13.72
N ASP A 44 -38.44 -8.00 13.40
CA ASP A 44 -39.06 -8.98 12.49
C ASP A 44 -39.50 -8.38 11.14
N GLY A 45 -38.74 -7.40 10.65
CA GLY A 45 -38.97 -6.70 9.38
C GLY A 45 -39.93 -5.52 9.45
N GLU A 46 -40.57 -5.25 10.60
CA GLU A 46 -41.41 -4.08 10.80
C GLU A 46 -40.59 -2.92 11.41
N PRO A 47 -40.61 -1.71 10.83
CA PRO A 47 -39.88 -0.56 11.37
C PRO A 47 -40.31 -0.21 12.78
N ILE A 48 -39.36 0.19 13.62
CA ILE A 48 -39.67 0.75 14.94
C ILE A 48 -40.28 2.14 14.76
N GLU A 49 -41.53 2.30 15.20
CA GLU A 49 -42.24 3.59 15.11
C GLU A 49 -41.49 4.69 15.89
N ASP A 50 -41.45 5.88 15.30
CA ASP A 50 -40.84 7.08 15.89
C ASP A 50 -39.36 6.92 16.31
N PHE A 51 -38.62 5.97 15.71
CA PHE A 51 -37.18 5.84 15.94
C PHE A 51 -36.43 7.08 15.45
N ASP A 52 -35.67 7.73 16.36
CA ASP A 52 -34.75 8.81 16.05
C ASP A 52 -33.29 8.36 16.31
N PRO A 53 -32.43 8.28 15.28
CA PRO A 53 -31.01 7.99 15.44
C PRO A 53 -30.30 8.95 16.40
N ALA A 54 -30.80 10.16 16.58
CA ALA A 54 -30.18 11.12 17.46
C ALA A 54 -30.35 10.74 18.95
N ASP A 55 -31.28 9.86 19.31
CA ASP A 55 -31.55 9.49 20.71
C ASP A 55 -30.49 8.60 21.33
N GLY A 56 -29.71 7.89 20.51
CA GLY A 56 -28.64 7.04 21.00
C GLY A 56 -27.37 7.77 21.42
N TRP A 57 -27.31 9.10 21.33
CA TRP A 57 -26.07 9.86 21.54
C TRP A 57 -25.48 9.58 22.93
N ASP A 58 -24.24 9.09 22.93
CA ASP A 58 -23.46 8.87 24.15
C ASP A 58 -22.65 10.15 24.45
N ASP A 59 -23.15 10.97 25.37
CA ASP A 59 -22.53 12.24 25.72
C ASP A 59 -21.17 12.01 26.42
N PRO A 60 -20.04 12.34 25.77
CA PRO A 60 -18.71 12.08 26.32
C PRO A 60 -18.37 12.96 27.53
N ASP A 61 -19.15 14.02 27.79
CA ASP A 61 -18.96 14.91 28.95
C ASP A 61 -19.60 14.35 30.23
N THR A 62 -20.30 13.22 30.15
CA THR A 62 -20.89 12.54 31.31
C THR A 62 -19.98 11.41 31.83
N ASP A 63 -19.98 11.19 33.15
CA ASP A 63 -19.19 10.13 33.79
C ASP A 63 -19.84 8.73 33.65
N TYR A 64 -20.90 8.60 32.86
CA TYR A 64 -21.62 7.35 32.62
C TYR A 64 -21.89 7.15 31.12
N THR A 65 -22.05 5.90 30.73
CA THR A 65 -22.37 5.52 29.34
C THR A 65 -23.84 5.81 29.07
N ASP A 66 -24.12 6.66 28.09
CA ASP A 66 -25.47 6.99 27.65
C ASP A 66 -25.91 6.02 26.53
N SER A 67 -27.19 5.68 26.54
CA SER A 67 -27.81 4.79 25.56
C SER A 67 -29.32 5.00 25.54
N ALA A 68 -29.92 5.01 24.35
CA ALA A 68 -31.37 4.95 24.21
C ALA A 68 -31.88 3.52 24.47
N ILE A 69 -33.07 3.42 25.07
CA ILE A 69 -33.73 2.16 25.37
C ILE A 69 -35.06 2.13 24.64
N HIS A 70 -35.23 1.16 23.77
CA HIS A 70 -36.47 0.84 23.09
C HIS A 70 -36.98 -0.51 23.60
N THR A 71 -38.20 -0.55 24.12
CA THR A 71 -38.82 -1.82 24.54
C THR A 71 -39.51 -2.47 23.34
N VAL A 72 -39.24 -3.75 23.11
CA VAL A 72 -39.82 -4.58 22.04
C VAL A 72 -40.40 -5.86 22.63
N ASP A 73 -41.46 -6.39 22.03
CA ASP A 73 -42.16 -7.61 22.51
C ASP A 73 -41.63 -8.87 21.78
N GLY A 74 -40.36 -9.20 21.96
CA GLY A 74 -39.70 -10.30 21.24
C GLY A 74 -39.30 -9.94 19.81
N GLY A 75 -38.77 -10.92 19.08
CA GLY A 75 -38.37 -10.79 17.67
C GLY A 75 -36.90 -10.46 17.46
N SER A 76 -36.50 -10.37 16.19
CA SER A 76 -35.11 -10.15 15.79
C SER A 76 -34.91 -8.72 15.28
N VAL A 77 -33.87 -8.05 15.79
CA VAL A 77 -33.58 -6.64 15.44
C VAL A 77 -32.61 -6.58 14.26
N GLU A 78 -32.92 -5.77 13.26
CA GLU A 78 -32.07 -5.53 12.08
C GLU A 78 -31.80 -4.02 11.93
N ILE A 79 -30.56 -3.67 11.60
CA ILE A 79 -30.15 -2.29 11.30
C ILE A 79 -30.17 -2.03 9.79
N HIS A 80 -30.58 -0.83 9.39
CA HIS A 80 -30.69 -0.41 8.00
C HIS A 80 -30.06 0.95 7.76
N ASP A 81 -29.58 1.15 6.52
CA ASP A 81 -29.13 2.43 5.97
C ASP A 81 -28.08 3.17 6.83
N VAL A 82 -27.07 2.44 7.31
CA VAL A 82 -25.95 3.05 8.04
C VAL A 82 -25.15 3.99 7.11
N PRO A 83 -24.96 5.28 7.49
CA PRO A 83 -24.23 6.22 6.65
C PRO A 83 -22.76 5.84 6.47
N GLU A 84 -22.17 6.28 5.36
CA GLU A 84 -20.73 6.17 5.12
C GLU A 84 -19.92 6.85 6.24
N GLY A 85 -18.77 6.28 6.59
CA GLY A 85 -17.90 6.76 7.67
C GLY A 85 -18.29 6.28 9.07
N TRP A 86 -19.37 5.51 9.21
CA TRP A 86 -19.76 4.88 10.46
C TRP A 86 -19.39 3.40 10.50
N THR A 87 -18.93 2.95 11.67
CA THR A 87 -18.77 1.54 12.00
C THR A 87 -19.94 1.08 12.87
N VAL A 88 -20.27 -0.21 12.77
CA VAL A 88 -21.33 -0.85 13.53
C VAL A 88 -20.72 -1.98 14.35
N ASP A 89 -21.10 -2.06 15.62
CA ASP A 89 -20.82 -3.18 16.51
C ASP A 89 -22.12 -3.55 17.22
N CYS A 90 -22.41 -4.85 17.33
CA CYS A 90 -23.65 -5.31 17.94
C CYS A 90 -23.52 -6.70 18.53
N ASP A 91 -24.28 -6.97 19.58
CA ASP A 91 -24.35 -8.26 20.25
C ASP A 91 -25.62 -8.37 21.13
N MET A 92 -25.97 -9.61 21.46
CA MET A 92 -27.01 -9.88 22.45
C MET A 92 -26.43 -9.84 23.86
N ARG A 93 -27.03 -9.05 24.75
CA ARG A 93 -26.56 -8.89 26.14
C ARG A 93 -27.68 -8.50 27.09
N VAL A 94 -27.44 -8.66 28.39
CA VAL A 94 -28.35 -8.13 29.42
C VAL A 94 -28.11 -6.62 29.55
N ASN A 95 -29.17 -5.83 29.43
CA ASN A 95 -29.13 -4.41 29.77
C ASN A 95 -29.01 -4.25 31.30
N GLY A 96 -27.92 -3.63 31.76
CA GLY A 96 -27.65 -3.48 33.19
C GLY A 96 -28.64 -2.56 33.93
N LEU A 97 -29.35 -1.67 33.21
CA LEU A 97 -30.29 -0.71 33.79
C LEU A 97 -31.67 -1.31 34.02
N THR A 98 -32.17 -2.09 33.05
CA THR A 98 -33.51 -2.67 33.08
C THR A 98 -33.50 -4.13 33.53
N GLY A 99 -32.37 -4.83 33.35
CA GLY A 99 -32.23 -6.26 33.62
C GLY A 99 -32.76 -7.14 32.50
N GLU A 100 -33.24 -6.56 31.41
CA GLU A 100 -33.80 -7.29 30.27
C GLU A 100 -32.69 -7.84 29.36
N TRP A 101 -33.00 -8.94 28.67
CA TRP A 101 -32.18 -9.43 27.57
C TRP A 101 -32.47 -8.58 26.33
N SER A 102 -31.42 -8.12 25.66
CA SER A 102 -31.54 -7.06 24.66
C SER A 102 -30.59 -7.27 23.50
N ALA A 103 -31.04 -6.90 22.30
CA ALA A 103 -30.14 -6.59 21.21
C ALA A 103 -29.51 -5.22 21.48
N PHE A 104 -28.19 -5.14 21.37
CA PHE A 104 -27.44 -3.92 21.62
C PHE A 104 -26.63 -3.53 20.40
N TYR A 105 -26.70 -2.24 20.04
CA TYR A 105 -25.98 -1.68 18.90
C TYR A 105 -25.15 -0.47 19.35
N ILE A 106 -23.92 -0.38 18.82
CA ILE A 106 -23.07 0.81 18.91
C ILE A 106 -22.63 1.24 17.51
N LEU A 107 -22.87 2.50 17.19
CA LEU A 107 -22.36 3.15 16.00
C LEU A 107 -21.27 4.17 16.36
N ARG A 108 -20.17 4.19 15.62
CA ARG A 108 -19.04 5.14 15.83
C ARG A 108 -18.57 5.75 14.51
N ASN A 109 -18.19 7.02 14.50
CA ASN A 109 -17.55 7.70 13.35
C ASN A 109 -16.15 8.25 13.66
N GLY A 110 -15.56 7.81 14.77
CA GLY A 110 -14.26 8.27 15.27
C GLY A 110 -14.31 9.46 16.22
N THR A 111 -15.34 10.32 16.15
CA THR A 111 -15.54 11.42 17.10
C THR A 111 -16.76 11.22 17.98
N GLU A 112 -17.83 10.67 17.42
CA GLU A 112 -19.11 10.46 18.08
C GLU A 112 -19.36 8.97 18.29
N THR A 113 -20.11 8.67 19.36
CA THR A 113 -20.64 7.33 19.60
C THR A 113 -22.13 7.40 19.88
N TYR A 114 -22.87 6.45 19.32
CA TYR A 114 -24.31 6.28 19.54
C TYR A 114 -24.61 4.85 19.95
N ARG A 115 -25.52 4.66 20.91
CA ARG A 115 -25.83 3.36 21.51
C ARG A 115 -27.34 3.18 21.70
N TRP A 116 -27.83 1.98 21.38
CA TRP A 116 -29.22 1.61 21.59
C TRP A 116 -29.32 0.22 22.18
N TYR A 117 -30.22 0.08 23.16
CA TYR A 117 -30.74 -1.19 23.64
C TYR A 117 -32.15 -1.40 23.11
N PHE A 118 -32.40 -2.57 22.55
CA PHE A 118 -33.74 -3.05 22.19
C PHE A 118 -34.13 -4.14 23.20
N ASP A 119 -34.68 -3.70 24.33
CA ASP A 119 -35.02 -4.53 25.47
C ASP A 119 -36.20 -5.45 25.15
N GLY A 120 -36.04 -6.75 25.42
CA GLY A 120 -37.03 -7.78 25.11
C GLY A 120 -36.84 -8.43 23.75
N ALA A 121 -35.83 -8.04 22.97
CA ALA A 121 -35.48 -8.69 21.71
C ALA A 121 -34.92 -10.11 21.93
N ASP A 122 -35.20 -11.01 20.98
CA ASP A 122 -34.75 -12.41 21.03
C ASP A 122 -33.41 -12.62 20.32
N ASP A 123 -33.14 -11.88 19.24
CA ASP A 123 -31.95 -12.06 18.38
C ASP A 123 -31.59 -10.79 17.58
N ILE A 124 -30.48 -10.86 16.85
CA ILE A 124 -30.03 -9.86 15.87
C ILE A 124 -30.02 -10.49 14.47
N ILE A 125 -30.63 -9.81 13.50
CA ILE A 125 -30.42 -10.11 12.08
C ILE A 125 -29.17 -9.36 11.62
N HIS A 126 -28.10 -10.11 11.38
CA HIS A 126 -26.83 -9.54 10.96
C HIS A 126 -26.87 -8.97 9.54
N THR A 127 -26.22 -7.83 9.32
CA THR A 127 -26.12 -7.18 8.00
C THR A 127 -24.67 -6.88 7.64
N VAL A 128 -24.40 -6.65 6.35
CA VAL A 128 -23.03 -6.31 5.89
C VAL A 128 -22.54 -4.95 6.41
N ASP A 129 -23.41 -4.11 6.99
CA ASP A 129 -23.00 -2.85 7.61
C ASP A 129 -22.05 -3.06 8.81
N GLU A 130 -22.12 -4.23 9.47
CA GLU A 130 -21.19 -4.64 10.52
C GLU A 130 -19.75 -4.79 10.00
N LEU A 131 -19.56 -4.96 8.69
CA LEU A 131 -18.24 -5.05 8.07
C LEU A 131 -17.61 -3.69 7.75
N ARG A 132 -18.28 -2.55 8.01
CA ARG A 132 -17.74 -1.21 7.69
C ARG A 132 -16.45 -0.87 8.44
N GLY A 133 -16.18 -1.50 9.58
CA GLY A 133 -14.91 -1.39 10.30
C GLY A 133 -13.84 -2.39 9.86
N PHE A 134 -14.18 -3.33 8.98
CA PHE A 134 -13.29 -4.38 8.51
C PHE A 134 -12.33 -3.83 7.45
N THR A 135 -11.02 -4.05 7.64
CA THR A 135 -10.00 -3.55 6.72
C THR A 135 -9.19 -4.72 6.17
N LEU A 136 -9.18 -4.90 4.85
CA LEU A 136 -8.25 -5.82 4.20
C LEU A 136 -6.86 -5.19 4.17
N THR A 137 -5.82 -6.02 4.35
CA THR A 137 -4.43 -5.55 4.30
C THR A 137 -3.58 -6.36 3.31
N LEU A 138 -2.69 -5.68 2.61
CA LEU A 138 -1.66 -6.27 1.75
C LEU A 138 -0.30 -5.71 2.16
N ASN A 139 0.61 -6.59 2.60
CA ASN A 139 1.93 -6.20 3.13
C ASN A 139 1.86 -5.21 4.31
N GLY A 140 0.80 -5.29 5.12
CA GLY A 140 0.55 -4.41 6.26
C GLY A 140 -0.08 -3.06 5.92
N GLU A 141 -0.31 -2.77 4.63
CA GLU A 141 -1.00 -1.57 4.17
C GLU A 141 -2.48 -1.87 3.90
N ALA A 142 -3.35 -0.90 4.17
CA ALA A 142 -4.79 -1.04 3.92
C ALA A 142 -5.09 -1.10 2.41
N VAL A 143 -5.95 -2.03 2.02
CA VAL A 143 -6.51 -2.11 0.67
C VAL A 143 -7.69 -1.14 0.57
N ASP A 144 -7.65 -0.24 -0.40
CA ASP A 144 -8.76 0.69 -0.69
C ASP A 144 -9.91 -0.08 -1.36
N CYS A 145 -10.91 -0.47 -0.57
CA CYS A 145 -12.08 -1.21 -1.03
C CYS A 145 -13.28 -0.98 -0.11
N ASP A 146 -14.46 -1.35 -0.60
CA ASP A 146 -15.69 -1.44 0.20
C ASP A 146 -15.78 -2.84 0.86
N PRO A 147 -15.56 -2.96 2.18
CA PRO A 147 -15.57 -4.25 2.87
C PRO A 147 -16.98 -4.85 3.00
N THR A 148 -18.05 -4.12 2.67
CA THR A 148 -19.41 -4.65 2.75
C THR A 148 -19.79 -5.54 1.55
N LYS A 149 -18.88 -5.73 0.59
CA LYS A 149 -19.09 -6.42 -0.68
C LYS A 149 -17.98 -7.43 -0.95
N ASP A 150 -18.25 -8.35 -1.88
CA ASP A 150 -17.21 -9.21 -2.41
C ASP A 150 -16.11 -8.36 -3.09
N VAL A 151 -14.84 -8.62 -2.76
CA VAL A 151 -13.67 -7.88 -3.27
C VAL A 151 -12.71 -8.83 -3.95
N GLU A 152 -12.20 -8.42 -5.10
CA GLU A 152 -11.10 -9.09 -5.81
C GLU A 152 -9.89 -8.14 -5.90
N VAL A 153 -8.74 -8.60 -5.39
CA VAL A 153 -7.46 -7.90 -5.41
C VAL A 153 -6.52 -8.66 -6.35
N HIS A 154 -6.03 -7.96 -7.37
CA HIS A 154 -5.14 -8.51 -8.39
C HIS A 154 -3.71 -8.01 -8.22
N ARG A 155 -2.80 -8.62 -8.98
CA ARG A 155 -1.36 -8.38 -9.00
C ARG A 155 -0.69 -8.63 -7.65
N VAL A 156 -1.18 -9.65 -6.96
CA VAL A 156 -0.60 -10.09 -5.69
C VAL A 156 0.51 -11.09 -5.99
N ASN A 157 1.63 -11.02 -5.27
CA ASN A 157 2.66 -12.04 -5.33
C ASN A 157 2.36 -13.12 -4.28
N PRO A 158 2.72 -14.40 -4.53
CA PRO A 158 2.62 -15.44 -3.51
C PRO A 158 3.41 -15.16 -2.22
N SER A 159 4.42 -14.27 -2.29
CA SER A 159 5.20 -13.84 -1.14
C SER A 159 4.58 -12.68 -0.35
N ASP A 160 3.55 -12.03 -0.88
CA ASP A 160 2.91 -10.91 -0.19
C ASP A 160 2.15 -11.39 1.05
N LEU A 161 2.20 -10.58 2.10
CA LEU A 161 1.48 -10.83 3.35
C LEU A 161 0.05 -10.33 3.21
N VAL A 162 -0.86 -11.23 2.86
CA VAL A 162 -2.32 -10.98 2.89
C VAL A 162 -2.83 -11.05 4.33
N GLY A 163 -3.74 -10.14 4.69
CA GLY A 163 -4.28 -10.06 6.05
C GLY A 163 -5.56 -9.23 6.13
N TYR A 164 -6.04 -9.03 7.37
CA TYR A 164 -7.16 -8.17 7.67
C TYR A 164 -7.10 -7.68 9.14
N GLU A 165 -7.82 -6.60 9.41
CA GLU A 165 -8.02 -6.03 10.74
C GLU A 165 -9.51 -5.66 10.96
N GLY A 166 -9.90 -5.42 12.21
CA GLY A 166 -11.26 -4.94 12.52
C GLY A 166 -12.36 -5.99 12.35
N GLN A 167 -12.07 -7.28 12.55
CA GLN A 167 -13.09 -8.33 12.54
C GLN A 167 -14.18 -8.06 13.59
N PRO A 168 -15.47 -8.00 13.20
CA PRO A 168 -16.56 -7.83 14.15
C PRO A 168 -16.65 -9.01 15.12
N GLN A 169 -17.03 -8.74 16.38
CA GLN A 169 -16.94 -9.72 17.46
C GLN A 169 -17.77 -10.99 17.20
N ASN A 170 -18.92 -10.86 16.55
CA ASN A 170 -19.85 -11.96 16.29
C ASN A 170 -19.76 -12.51 14.85
N TRP A 171 -18.63 -12.27 14.17
CA TRP A 171 -18.35 -12.76 12.84
C TRP A 171 -17.17 -13.72 12.83
N SER A 172 -17.25 -14.71 11.96
CA SER A 172 -16.19 -15.69 11.72
C SER A 172 -15.55 -15.49 10.35
N VAL A 173 -14.23 -15.63 10.30
CA VAL A 173 -13.46 -15.62 9.04
C VAL A 173 -12.93 -17.02 8.76
N SER A 174 -13.29 -17.56 7.60
CA SER A 174 -12.67 -18.76 7.04
C SER A 174 -11.64 -18.35 6.01
N GLN A 175 -10.44 -18.93 6.07
CA GLN A 175 -9.34 -18.61 5.16
C GLN A 175 -8.85 -19.83 4.40
N GLY A 176 -8.36 -19.64 3.18
CA GLY A 176 -7.77 -20.74 2.42
C GLY A 176 -7.26 -20.33 1.05
N GLU A 177 -6.45 -21.21 0.47
CA GLU A 177 -5.99 -21.08 -0.92
C GLU A 177 -7.12 -21.47 -1.90
N PHE A 178 -7.08 -20.89 -3.08
CA PHE A 178 -7.95 -21.29 -4.19
C PHE A 178 -7.18 -21.29 -5.51
N THR A 179 -7.70 -22.03 -6.49
CA THR A 179 -7.26 -21.93 -7.88
C THR A 179 -8.49 -21.85 -8.76
N GLU A 180 -8.57 -20.80 -9.57
CA GLU A 180 -9.67 -20.59 -10.53
C GLU A 180 -9.09 -20.21 -11.89
N ASN A 181 -9.57 -20.85 -12.95
CA ASN A 181 -9.13 -20.57 -14.33
C ASN A 181 -7.60 -20.61 -14.55
N GLY A 182 -6.89 -21.42 -13.74
CA GLY A 182 -5.44 -21.55 -13.79
C GLY A 182 -4.67 -20.50 -13.00
N VAL A 183 -5.35 -19.55 -12.36
CA VAL A 183 -4.76 -18.55 -11.47
C VAL A 183 -4.98 -19.00 -10.02
N SER A 184 -3.90 -19.10 -9.26
CA SER A 184 -3.96 -19.39 -7.82
C SER A 184 -4.13 -18.11 -7.02
N GLY A 185 -4.61 -18.24 -5.78
CA GLY A 185 -4.82 -17.11 -4.90
C GLY A 185 -5.14 -17.52 -3.48
N TYR A 186 -5.43 -16.52 -2.65
CA TYR A 186 -5.87 -16.68 -1.26
C TYR A 186 -7.20 -15.99 -1.04
N GLN A 187 -8.07 -16.56 -0.21
CA GLN A 187 -9.38 -15.98 0.06
C GLN A 187 -9.71 -15.96 1.55
N TYR A 188 -10.51 -14.97 1.92
CA TYR A 188 -11.23 -14.88 3.17
C TYR A 188 -12.72 -14.92 2.88
N VAL A 189 -13.46 -15.75 3.61
CA VAL A 189 -14.92 -15.82 3.58
C VAL A 189 -15.41 -15.46 4.98
N ILE A 190 -16.06 -14.30 5.09
CA ILE A 190 -16.55 -13.75 6.36
C ILE A 190 -18.07 -13.90 6.46
N ARG A 191 -18.57 -14.37 7.60
CA ARG A 191 -20.00 -14.51 7.88
C ARG A 191 -20.29 -14.44 9.39
N PRO A 192 -21.53 -14.11 9.81
CA PRO A 192 -21.90 -14.15 11.22
C PRO A 192 -21.69 -15.54 11.83
N GLU A 193 -21.39 -15.63 13.13
CA GLU A 193 -21.14 -16.90 13.81
C GLU A 193 -22.40 -17.75 13.97
N ASN A 194 -23.54 -17.10 14.17
CA ASN A 194 -24.86 -17.71 14.39
C ASN A 194 -25.68 -17.89 13.10
N ALA A 195 -25.26 -17.32 11.96
CA ALA A 195 -26.02 -17.34 10.72
C ALA A 195 -25.17 -17.76 9.50
N LYS A 196 -25.83 -18.27 8.45
CA LYS A 196 -25.18 -18.60 7.17
C LYS A 196 -25.13 -17.42 6.21
N THR A 197 -25.92 -16.40 6.46
CA THR A 197 -26.05 -15.19 5.65
C THR A 197 -26.16 -13.99 6.58
N PRO A 198 -25.64 -12.82 6.18
CA PRO A 198 -24.87 -12.57 4.94
C PRO A 198 -23.52 -13.30 4.91
N THR A 199 -22.90 -13.35 3.73
CA THR A 199 -21.54 -13.85 3.54
C THR A 199 -20.86 -12.95 2.53
N VAL A 200 -19.64 -12.54 2.84
CA VAL A 200 -18.80 -11.73 1.95
C VAL A 200 -17.48 -12.48 1.71
N THR A 201 -17.00 -12.42 0.46
CA THR A 201 -15.78 -13.10 0.02
C THR A 201 -14.76 -12.09 -0.48
N TYR A 202 -13.55 -12.14 0.08
CA TYR A 202 -12.41 -11.35 -0.34
C TYR A 202 -11.37 -12.25 -0.97
N ARG A 203 -10.91 -11.94 -2.19
CA ARG A 203 -10.03 -12.80 -2.98
C ARG A 203 -8.78 -12.04 -3.41
N PHE A 204 -7.62 -12.64 -3.20
CA PHE A 204 -6.31 -12.13 -3.60
C PHE A 204 -5.76 -13.05 -4.69
N PHE A 205 -5.65 -12.56 -5.92
CA PHE A 205 -5.17 -13.32 -7.07
C PHE A 205 -3.67 -13.18 -7.23
N TYR A 206 -2.97 -14.31 -7.30
CA TYR A 206 -1.54 -14.37 -7.53
C TYR A 206 -1.19 -14.26 -9.02
N ASP A 207 -1.59 -13.15 -9.63
CA ASP A 207 -1.38 -12.81 -11.04
C ASP A 207 -0.50 -11.57 -11.24
N ALA A 208 0.38 -11.30 -10.27
CA ALA A 208 1.46 -10.34 -10.46
C ALA A 208 2.33 -10.75 -11.68
N PRO A 209 2.78 -9.78 -12.50
CA PRO A 209 3.71 -10.06 -13.59
C PRO A 209 5.01 -10.67 -13.03
N ASP A 210 5.65 -11.51 -13.83
CA ASP A 210 6.90 -12.16 -13.44
C ASP A 210 7.97 -11.09 -13.15
N PRO A 211 8.67 -11.12 -12.00
CA PRO A 211 9.73 -10.18 -11.70
C PRO A 211 10.81 -10.07 -12.79
N VAL A 212 11.03 -11.14 -13.59
CA VAL A 212 12.00 -11.13 -14.68
C VAL A 212 11.65 -10.09 -15.76
N ASP A 213 10.37 -9.84 -16.01
CA ASP A 213 9.91 -8.91 -17.05
C ASP A 213 10.35 -7.47 -16.76
N GLU A 214 10.53 -7.11 -15.49
CA GLU A 214 11.03 -5.79 -15.08
C GLU A 214 12.52 -5.59 -15.43
N LEU A 215 13.26 -6.67 -15.68
CA LEU A 215 14.70 -6.65 -15.90
C LEU A 215 15.10 -6.45 -17.36
N ALA A 216 14.15 -6.28 -18.28
CA ALA A 216 14.42 -6.12 -19.72
C ALA A 216 15.46 -5.03 -20.08
N GLY A 217 15.63 -4.01 -19.22
CA GLY A 217 16.60 -2.92 -19.41
C GLY A 217 17.96 -3.13 -18.74
N VAL A 218 18.13 -4.19 -17.95
CA VAL A 218 19.36 -4.47 -17.20
C VAL A 218 20.49 -4.83 -18.16
N THR A 219 21.68 -4.33 -17.85
CA THR A 219 22.90 -4.58 -18.64
C THR A 219 23.96 -5.23 -17.77
N ALA A 220 24.80 -6.09 -18.35
CA ALA A 220 25.97 -6.63 -17.68
C ALA A 220 27.24 -6.08 -18.33
N THR A 221 28.11 -5.48 -17.53
CA THR A 221 29.39 -4.91 -17.98
C THR A 221 30.56 -5.49 -17.20
N LEU A 222 31.67 -5.73 -17.89
CA LEU A 222 32.96 -6.01 -17.27
C LEU A 222 33.55 -4.73 -16.65
N ASP A 223 34.57 -4.90 -15.82
CA ASP A 223 35.30 -3.81 -15.14
C ASP A 223 36.08 -2.88 -16.08
N ASP A 224 36.39 -3.32 -17.30
CA ASP A 224 36.95 -2.49 -18.37
C ASP A 224 35.88 -1.68 -19.15
N GLY A 225 34.59 -1.86 -18.79
CA GLY A 225 33.44 -1.23 -19.41
C GLY A 225 32.90 -1.95 -20.65
N SER A 226 33.43 -3.11 -21.03
CA SER A 226 32.85 -3.91 -22.11
C SER A 226 31.51 -4.54 -21.69
N PRO A 227 30.57 -4.77 -22.62
CA PRO A 227 29.41 -5.60 -22.32
C PRO A 227 29.82 -7.07 -22.12
N VAL A 228 29.10 -7.80 -21.28
CA VAL A 228 29.18 -9.27 -21.23
C VAL A 228 28.51 -9.85 -22.46
N THR A 229 29.22 -10.70 -23.21
CA THR A 229 28.73 -11.28 -24.46
C THR A 229 27.53 -12.17 -24.23
N GLY A 230 26.47 -11.91 -25.00
CA GLY A 230 25.26 -12.74 -25.01
C GLY A 230 24.40 -12.61 -23.75
N PHE A 231 24.69 -11.66 -22.86
CA PHE A 231 23.86 -11.43 -21.68
C PHE A 231 22.44 -11.01 -22.09
N ASP A 232 21.46 -11.81 -21.67
CA ASP A 232 20.04 -11.51 -21.79
C ASP A 232 19.44 -11.52 -20.38
N PRO A 233 19.01 -10.35 -19.84
CA PRO A 233 18.45 -10.29 -18.50
C PRO A 233 17.11 -11.04 -18.39
N LEU A 234 16.43 -11.34 -19.49
CA LEU A 234 15.18 -12.08 -19.47
C LEU A 234 15.36 -13.61 -19.46
N ASN A 235 16.61 -14.09 -19.60
CA ASN A 235 16.91 -15.51 -19.57
C ASN A 235 17.64 -15.90 -18.27
N GLU A 236 16.87 -16.30 -17.27
CA GLU A 236 17.40 -16.67 -15.95
C GLU A 236 18.05 -18.07 -15.89
N GLU A 237 17.80 -18.94 -16.88
CA GLU A 237 18.34 -20.31 -16.91
C GLU A 237 19.75 -20.39 -17.52
N ASP A 238 20.16 -19.35 -18.25
CA ASP A 238 21.46 -19.33 -18.93
C ASP A 238 22.61 -19.09 -17.95
N ILE A 239 23.72 -19.77 -18.23
CA ILE A 239 25.01 -19.49 -17.61
C ILE A 239 25.83 -18.70 -18.62
N PHE A 240 26.12 -17.44 -18.30
CA PHE A 240 26.95 -16.58 -19.12
C PHE A 240 28.43 -16.89 -18.87
N THR A 241 29.29 -16.50 -19.80
CA THR A 241 30.74 -16.64 -19.63
C THR A 241 31.40 -15.27 -19.53
N ILE A 242 32.50 -15.20 -18.77
CA ILE A 242 33.34 -14.01 -18.65
C ILE A 242 34.82 -14.40 -18.73
N PRO A 243 35.69 -13.48 -19.18
CA PRO A 243 37.12 -13.76 -19.29
C PRO A 243 37.80 -13.84 -17.91
N PRO A 244 38.92 -14.57 -17.76
CA PRO A 244 39.67 -14.63 -16.53
C PRO A 244 40.18 -13.26 -16.09
N GLY A 245 40.12 -12.99 -14.79
CA GLY A 245 40.61 -11.74 -14.20
C GLY A 245 39.62 -10.57 -14.22
N HIS A 246 38.47 -10.71 -14.89
CA HIS A 246 37.45 -9.68 -14.94
C HIS A 246 36.34 -9.90 -13.91
N THR A 247 35.66 -8.81 -13.55
CA THR A 247 34.47 -8.82 -12.69
C THR A 247 33.26 -8.27 -13.44
N VAL A 248 32.06 -8.71 -13.06
CA VAL A 248 30.81 -8.26 -13.68
C VAL A 248 30.08 -7.32 -12.74
N THR A 249 29.55 -6.25 -13.31
CA THR A 249 28.58 -5.37 -12.66
C THR A 249 27.29 -5.35 -13.47
N LEU A 250 26.14 -5.45 -12.79
CA LEU A 250 24.85 -5.22 -13.43
C LEU A 250 24.46 -3.74 -13.29
N GLY A 251 24.15 -3.11 -14.42
CA GLY A 251 23.75 -1.72 -14.54
C GLY A 251 22.33 -1.55 -15.06
N ASN A 252 21.80 -0.33 -14.99
CA ASN A 252 20.40 -0.01 -15.33
C ASN A 252 19.37 -0.84 -14.54
N LEU A 253 19.64 -1.06 -13.26
CA LEU A 253 18.69 -1.74 -12.37
C LEU A 253 17.42 -0.89 -12.25
N PRO A 254 16.22 -1.50 -12.35
CA PRO A 254 14.97 -0.78 -12.11
C PRO A 254 14.89 -0.28 -10.66
N ASP A 255 14.08 0.75 -10.44
CA ASP A 255 13.86 1.28 -9.10
C ASP A 255 13.36 0.19 -8.14
N GLY A 256 13.91 0.14 -6.93
CA GLY A 256 13.56 -0.87 -5.92
C GLY A 256 14.28 -2.20 -6.04
N TRP A 257 15.21 -2.36 -7.00
CA TRP A 257 16.08 -3.53 -7.08
C TRP A 257 17.46 -3.25 -6.49
N THR A 258 18.01 -4.25 -5.80
CA THR A 258 19.36 -4.22 -5.23
C THR A 258 20.15 -5.42 -5.73
N GLN A 259 21.47 -5.29 -5.81
CA GLN A 259 22.34 -6.39 -6.24
C GLN A 259 23.27 -6.84 -5.12
N SER A 260 23.55 -8.14 -5.08
CA SER A 260 24.60 -8.75 -4.28
C SER A 260 25.37 -9.74 -5.13
N SER A 261 26.69 -9.79 -4.96
CA SER A 261 27.56 -10.68 -5.73
C SER A 261 28.31 -11.63 -4.80
N ILE A 262 28.39 -12.90 -5.17
CA ILE A 262 29.28 -13.88 -4.55
C ILE A 262 30.04 -14.62 -5.63
N GLY A 263 31.34 -14.82 -5.46
CA GLY A 263 32.17 -15.43 -6.49
C GLY A 263 33.42 -16.09 -5.97
N ASN A 264 34.04 -16.88 -6.84
CA ASN A 264 35.35 -17.48 -6.68
C ASN A 264 36.06 -17.51 -8.04
N ASP A 265 37.26 -18.08 -8.08
CA ASP A 265 38.12 -18.14 -9.27
C ASP A 265 37.52 -18.89 -10.49
N LYS A 266 36.34 -19.51 -10.36
CA LYS A 266 35.65 -20.24 -11.45
C LYS A 266 34.30 -19.66 -11.83
N ARG A 267 33.61 -18.99 -10.91
CA ARG A 267 32.24 -18.54 -11.12
C ARG A 267 31.92 -17.34 -10.25
N THR A 268 31.19 -16.39 -10.83
CA THR A 268 30.52 -15.31 -10.12
C THR A 268 29.00 -15.49 -10.24
N ALA A 269 28.29 -15.34 -9.14
CA ALA A 269 26.83 -15.27 -9.09
C ALA A 269 26.41 -13.88 -8.63
N ILE A 270 25.51 -13.24 -9.38
CA ILE A 270 24.94 -11.94 -9.01
C ILE A 270 23.44 -12.15 -8.78
N THR A 271 23.00 -11.92 -7.56
CA THR A 271 21.59 -11.98 -7.17
C THR A 271 21.02 -10.58 -7.11
N LEU A 272 19.97 -10.34 -7.89
CA LEU A 272 19.11 -9.16 -7.81
C LEU A 272 17.95 -9.45 -6.85
N ASN A 273 17.75 -8.58 -5.87
CA ASN A 273 16.67 -8.68 -4.90
C ASN A 273 15.73 -7.48 -5.05
N ARG A 274 14.44 -7.76 -5.18
CA ARG A 274 13.39 -6.73 -5.27
C ARG A 274 12.89 -6.37 -3.87
N ASN A 275 12.72 -5.08 -3.61
CA ASN A 275 12.03 -4.61 -2.42
C ASN A 275 10.58 -5.13 -2.40
N GLY A 276 10.17 -5.83 -1.34
CA GLY A 276 8.84 -6.43 -1.24
C GLY A 276 8.77 -7.91 -1.62
N GLY A 277 9.87 -8.52 -2.07
CA GLY A 277 9.95 -9.95 -2.35
C GLY A 277 10.27 -10.27 -3.81
N GLY A 278 10.89 -11.43 -4.03
CA GLY A 278 11.41 -11.85 -5.33
C GLY A 278 12.93 -11.67 -5.44
N SER A 279 13.60 -12.67 -6.02
CA SER A 279 15.05 -12.63 -6.27
C SER A 279 15.39 -13.41 -7.53
N ILE A 280 16.25 -12.85 -8.38
CA ILE A 280 16.76 -13.48 -9.60
C ILE A 280 18.28 -13.60 -9.49
N THR A 281 18.85 -14.73 -9.86
CA THR A 281 20.30 -14.96 -9.79
C THR A 281 20.87 -15.30 -11.15
N TYR A 282 21.78 -14.45 -11.64
CA TYR A 282 22.55 -14.71 -12.86
C TYR A 282 23.89 -15.36 -12.53
N LEU A 283 24.29 -16.34 -13.34
CA LEU A 283 25.53 -17.08 -13.19
C LEU A 283 26.52 -16.75 -14.31
N PHE A 284 27.77 -16.46 -13.93
CA PHE A 284 28.86 -16.13 -14.85
C PHE A 284 30.04 -17.08 -14.62
N ASP A 285 30.29 -17.99 -15.55
CA ASP A 285 31.46 -18.87 -15.54
C ASP A 285 32.70 -18.17 -16.09
N ILE A 286 33.83 -18.34 -15.40
CA ILE A 286 35.11 -17.78 -15.79
C ILE A 286 35.79 -18.76 -16.76
N SER A 287 36.08 -18.31 -17.98
CA SER A 287 36.60 -19.18 -19.04
C SER A 287 37.61 -18.47 -19.96
N ASP A 288 38.74 -19.13 -20.23
CA ASP A 288 39.74 -18.71 -21.22
C ASP A 288 39.18 -18.68 -22.66
N ASP A 289 38.09 -19.41 -22.92
CA ASP A 289 37.46 -19.51 -24.25
C ASP A 289 36.46 -18.37 -24.53
N TYR A 290 36.41 -17.32 -23.69
CA TYR A 290 35.49 -16.20 -23.82
C TYR A 290 35.59 -15.52 -25.19
N GLN A 291 34.44 -15.37 -25.86
CA GLN A 291 34.33 -14.74 -27.17
C GLN A 291 33.83 -13.30 -27.02
N TRP A 292 34.71 -12.34 -27.20
CA TRP A 292 34.40 -10.92 -27.02
C TRP A 292 33.36 -10.40 -28.03
N THR A 293 32.42 -9.58 -27.53
CA THR A 293 31.55 -8.74 -28.35
C THR A 293 31.98 -7.28 -28.22
N TYR A 294 32.39 -6.70 -29.34
CA TYR A 294 32.84 -5.31 -29.42
C TYR A 294 31.76 -4.43 -30.03
N VAL A 295 31.46 -3.29 -29.41
CA VAL A 295 30.47 -2.31 -29.88
C VAL A 295 31.12 -0.94 -30.06
N VAL A 296 30.77 -0.24 -31.15
CA VAL A 296 31.42 1.03 -31.55
C VAL A 296 31.39 2.12 -30.47
N THR A 297 30.41 2.07 -29.56
CA THR A 297 30.31 3.01 -28.43
C THR A 297 31.46 2.87 -27.44
N GLN A 298 32.16 1.73 -27.39
CA GLN A 298 33.39 1.57 -26.60
C GLN A 298 34.49 2.52 -27.04
N LEU A 299 34.47 2.97 -28.30
CA LEU A 299 35.45 3.92 -28.83
C LEU A 299 35.14 5.38 -28.45
N ALA A 300 34.06 5.66 -27.71
CA ALA A 300 33.60 7.03 -27.45
C ALA A 300 34.65 7.97 -26.84
N ASN A 301 35.60 7.42 -26.08
CA ASN A 301 36.69 8.17 -25.43
C ASN A 301 37.98 8.20 -26.25
N VAL A 302 38.02 7.51 -27.40
CA VAL A 302 39.16 7.55 -28.31
C VAL A 302 39.29 8.95 -28.86
N THR A 303 40.51 9.47 -28.80
CA THR A 303 40.88 10.77 -29.36
C THR A 303 42.04 10.60 -30.31
N ALA A 304 42.21 11.56 -31.22
CA ALA A 304 43.30 11.57 -32.18
C ALA A 304 44.12 12.85 -32.01
N GLU A 305 45.45 12.71 -31.95
CA GLU A 305 46.39 13.81 -31.86
C GLU A 305 47.45 13.71 -32.97
N LEU A 306 47.97 14.84 -33.43
CA LEU A 306 49.17 14.91 -34.27
C LEU A 306 50.41 14.53 -33.44
N ALA A 307 51.53 14.29 -34.13
CA ALA A 307 52.79 13.92 -33.48
C ALA A 307 53.33 14.97 -32.47
N ASP A 308 52.89 16.23 -32.58
CA ASP A 308 53.24 17.32 -31.67
C ASP A 308 52.26 17.48 -30.48
N GLY A 309 51.24 16.60 -30.39
CA GLY A 309 50.20 16.62 -29.34
C GLY A 309 48.99 17.49 -29.68
N THR A 310 48.93 18.11 -30.86
CA THR A 310 47.76 18.90 -31.29
C THR A 310 46.57 17.97 -31.61
N PRO A 311 45.36 18.18 -31.05
CA PRO A 311 44.19 17.37 -31.40
C PRO A 311 43.82 17.47 -32.89
N VAL A 312 43.40 16.35 -33.47
CA VAL A 312 42.89 16.31 -34.85
C VAL A 312 41.48 16.88 -34.87
N GLU A 313 41.31 18.02 -35.53
CA GLU A 313 40.03 18.72 -35.61
C GLU A 313 38.98 17.86 -36.36
N GLY A 314 37.78 17.77 -35.78
CA GLY A 314 36.67 17.02 -36.36
C GLY A 314 36.72 15.50 -36.16
N PHE A 315 37.75 14.96 -35.50
CA PHE A 315 37.86 13.52 -35.22
C PHE A 315 36.62 12.98 -34.50
N GLY A 316 36.10 11.85 -34.97
CA GLY A 316 34.93 11.18 -34.41
C GLY A 316 35.14 9.68 -34.30
N TYR A 317 34.91 9.13 -33.11
CA TYR A 317 35.12 7.71 -32.81
C TYR A 317 34.27 6.72 -33.63
N ARG A 318 33.25 7.21 -34.34
CA ARG A 318 32.39 6.40 -35.22
C ARG A 318 32.97 6.21 -36.61
N GLY A 319 34.19 6.70 -36.84
CA GLY A 319 34.84 6.71 -38.15
C GLY A 319 34.47 7.95 -38.97
N GLY A 320 35.24 8.20 -40.02
CA GLY A 320 35.07 9.36 -40.90
C GLY A 320 36.36 9.71 -41.65
N GLU A 321 36.30 10.79 -42.42
CA GLU A 321 37.45 11.40 -43.07
C GLU A 321 37.73 12.76 -42.42
N TRP A 322 39.01 13.04 -42.18
CA TRP A 322 39.45 14.28 -41.55
C TRP A 322 40.63 14.84 -42.31
N THR A 323 40.69 16.17 -42.42
CA THR A 323 41.81 16.86 -43.06
C THR A 323 42.91 17.11 -42.05
N LEU A 324 44.15 16.78 -42.42
CA LEU A 324 45.33 17.09 -41.62
C LEU A 324 46.11 18.27 -42.23
N PRO A 325 46.88 19.01 -41.42
CA PRO A 325 47.85 19.98 -41.92
C PRO A 325 48.84 19.35 -42.91
N GLN A 326 49.29 20.11 -43.90
CA GLN A 326 50.16 19.61 -44.98
C GLN A 326 51.51 19.05 -44.46
N ASP A 327 51.99 19.60 -43.34
CA ASP A 327 53.21 19.24 -42.64
C ASP A 327 53.03 18.13 -41.59
N ALA A 328 51.80 17.64 -41.37
CA ALA A 328 51.55 16.53 -40.46
C ALA A 328 52.36 15.28 -40.87
N THR A 329 53.07 14.71 -39.90
CA THR A 329 53.91 13.52 -40.07
C THR A 329 53.24 12.23 -39.59
N GLY A 330 52.08 12.33 -38.93
CA GLY A 330 51.29 11.19 -38.47
C GLY A 330 50.20 11.58 -37.47
N VAL A 331 49.34 10.61 -37.15
CA VAL A 331 48.28 10.71 -36.13
C VAL A 331 48.48 9.59 -35.10
N VAL A 332 48.30 9.93 -33.82
CA VAL A 332 48.35 9.02 -32.69
C VAL A 332 46.95 8.95 -32.08
N LEU A 333 46.38 7.75 -32.03
CA LEU A 333 45.15 7.51 -31.28
C LEU A 333 45.48 7.32 -29.79
N LYS A 334 44.68 7.98 -28.94
CA LYS A 334 44.76 7.88 -27.47
C LYS A 334 43.49 7.24 -26.93
N ASN A 335 43.58 6.68 -25.72
CA ASN A 335 42.46 6.03 -25.02
C ASN A 335 41.80 4.90 -25.84
N VAL A 336 42.58 4.18 -26.65
CA VAL A 336 42.11 2.98 -27.34
C VAL A 336 41.79 1.94 -26.26
N PRO A 337 40.55 1.42 -26.19
CA PRO A 337 40.19 0.44 -25.17
C PRO A 337 41.01 -0.84 -25.30
N GLU A 338 41.22 -1.53 -24.19
CA GLU A 338 41.90 -2.83 -24.18
C GLU A 338 41.20 -3.82 -25.12
N GLY A 339 41.97 -4.70 -25.77
CA GLY A 339 41.45 -5.65 -26.77
C GLY A 339 41.25 -5.07 -28.19
N TRP A 340 41.25 -3.74 -28.36
CA TRP A 340 41.19 -3.12 -29.69
C TRP A 340 42.58 -2.97 -30.31
N ASN A 341 42.70 -3.34 -31.59
CA ASN A 341 43.94 -3.17 -32.35
C ASN A 341 43.87 -1.92 -33.21
N VAL A 342 44.92 -1.09 -33.19
CA VAL A 342 45.06 0.04 -34.12
C VAL A 342 45.87 -0.41 -35.33
N SER A 343 45.23 -0.45 -36.50
CA SER A 343 45.91 -0.73 -37.76
C SER A 343 45.97 0.51 -38.63
N LEU A 344 47.17 0.81 -39.14
CA LEU A 344 47.41 1.84 -40.14
C LEU A 344 47.42 1.17 -41.52
N VAL A 345 46.43 1.45 -42.37
CA VAL A 345 46.29 0.78 -43.67
C VAL A 345 46.73 1.71 -44.81
N ASN A 346 48.07 1.75 -45.03
CA ASN A 346 48.88 2.26 -46.16
C ASN A 346 48.81 3.74 -46.63
N GLU A 347 50.02 4.31 -46.83
CA GLU A 347 50.32 5.48 -47.68
C GLU A 347 50.15 5.16 -49.20
N PRO A 348 49.50 6.04 -50.00
CA PRO A 348 49.66 6.08 -51.46
C PRO A 348 50.78 7.04 -51.89
N PRO A 349 51.39 6.86 -53.08
CA PRO A 349 52.65 7.49 -53.46
C PRO A 349 52.54 9.01 -53.67
N LEU A 350 53.58 9.72 -53.22
CA LEU A 350 53.99 11.10 -53.52
C LEU A 350 53.27 11.75 -54.72
N SER A 351 52.07 12.32 -54.49
CA SER A 351 51.50 13.44 -55.25
C SER A 351 50.08 13.74 -54.77
N MET A 352 49.99 14.74 -53.89
CA MET A 352 48.79 15.46 -53.41
C MET A 352 47.79 14.65 -52.57
N ASP A 353 47.54 15.23 -51.39
CA ASP A 353 46.63 14.86 -50.30
C ASP A 353 46.96 13.56 -49.56
N LYS A 354 47.64 13.73 -48.41
CA LYS A 354 47.87 12.66 -47.43
C LYS A 354 46.55 12.35 -46.72
N SER A 355 45.81 11.36 -47.22
CA SER A 355 44.72 10.74 -46.46
C SER A 355 45.27 9.59 -45.63
N TRP A 356 44.86 9.50 -44.37
CA TRP A 356 45.16 8.38 -43.49
C TRP A 356 43.85 7.67 -43.18
N LEU A 357 43.75 6.40 -43.56
CA LEU A 357 42.61 5.55 -43.23
C LEU A 357 42.97 4.70 -42.02
N TYR A 358 42.23 4.87 -40.93
CA TYR A 358 42.27 3.99 -39.75
C TYR A 358 41.02 3.11 -39.79
N THR A 359 41.20 1.79 -39.69
CA THR A 359 40.12 0.79 -39.60
C THR A 359 40.23 -0.02 -38.33
#